data_AF-A0A945QS20-F1
#
_entry.id   AF-A0A945QS20-F1
#
_cell.length_a   1.000
_cell.length_b   1.000
_cell.length_c   1.000
_cell.angle_alpha   90.00
_cell.angle_beta   90.00
_cell.angle_gamma   90.00
#
_symmetry.space_group_name_H-M   'P 1'
#
loop_
_entity.id
_entity.type
_entity.pdbx_description
1 polymer ?
#
loop_
_entity_poly.entity_id
_entity_poly.type
_entity_poly.pdbx_seq_one_letter_code
_entity_poly.pdbx_strand_id
1 'polypeptide(L)'
;MSLGRTLKALRQKQSLNQKALSALSGVSQATISRIETGRVRQLRSSALKNLADALGVSVDFLMGDNEIFAHIPSANMGGSIPGVPGVREDRFRQIADTLDAFVIHENGRVLYVNQTLADLLGYRKEELLGKNGIELILAPQSRSVTQRMIASRSSETYEVLMVRCDGSTFPVEITGRNISENVRLAVTRDITGRRCQQAVSRVQRAGLEIEKAHDLGKVVRILGDELEDMGLQFEAVGLQVIDDEKNLLTSYHAYPEARGYRSFQDVADLQESLERFAPLRGLVSHWHRNKVWEREADERFLQMTQSGPLGATYHPEMLIDVPFSQGMLGLGLSSGNAMRTEHIVSMLNELSQPISFIIKRLFEIQLLREELESTRNQLLVKQRD
;
A
#
# COMPACT_ATOMS: atom_id res chain seq x y z
N MET A 1 -2.48 12.18 -25.51
CA MET A 1 -3.38 13.34 -25.69
C MET A 1 -2.89 14.45 -24.78
N SER A 2 -2.86 15.72 -25.21
CA SER A 2 -2.51 16.83 -24.31
C SER A 2 -3.54 16.94 -23.17
N LEU A 3 -3.11 17.19 -21.93
CA LEU A 3 -3.94 17.44 -20.74
C LEU A 3 -5.25 18.19 -21.03
N GLY A 4 -5.20 19.27 -21.81
CA GLY A 4 -6.39 20.05 -22.17
C GLY A 4 -7.47 19.29 -22.94
N ARG A 5 -7.07 18.36 -23.83
CA ARG A 5 -8.00 17.51 -24.58
C ARG A 5 -8.59 16.43 -23.67
N THR A 6 -7.77 15.82 -22.81
CA THR A 6 -8.21 14.83 -21.82
C THR A 6 -9.24 15.42 -20.87
N LEU A 7 -8.93 16.60 -20.31
CA LEU A 7 -9.82 17.35 -19.42
C LEU A 7 -11.16 17.66 -20.09
N LYS A 8 -11.13 18.17 -21.33
CA LYS A 8 -12.34 18.49 -22.10
C LYS A 8 -13.20 17.26 -22.38
N ALA A 9 -12.57 16.14 -22.76
CA ALA A 9 -13.26 14.90 -23.08
C ALA A 9 -13.93 14.27 -21.85
N LEU A 10 -13.24 14.21 -20.70
CA LEU A 10 -13.80 13.70 -19.45
C LEU A 10 -14.98 14.53 -18.97
N ARG A 11 -14.82 15.86 -19.02
CA ARG A 11 -15.88 16.79 -18.65
C ARG A 11 -17.13 16.60 -19.52
N GLN A 12 -16.96 16.47 -20.84
CA GLN A 12 -18.07 16.22 -21.76
C GLN A 12 -18.71 14.85 -21.57
N LYS A 13 -17.93 13.80 -21.26
CA LYS A 13 -18.45 12.45 -20.97
C LYS A 13 -19.36 12.44 -19.74
N GLN A 14 -19.11 13.31 -18.77
CA GLN A 14 -19.95 13.49 -17.58
C GLN A 14 -21.04 14.56 -17.76
N SER A 15 -21.28 15.04 -19.00
CA SER A 15 -22.24 16.10 -19.31
C SER A 15 -22.02 17.41 -18.54
N LEU A 16 -20.79 17.65 -18.09
CA LEU A 16 -20.42 18.86 -17.36
C LEU A 16 -20.07 19.99 -18.34
N ASN A 17 -20.45 21.22 -18.02
CA ASN A 17 -19.89 22.42 -18.65
C ASN A 17 -18.69 22.94 -17.83
N GLN A 18 -17.90 23.88 -18.38
CA GLN A 18 -16.70 24.38 -17.66
C GLN A 18 -17.04 25.03 -16.31
N LYS A 19 -18.23 25.65 -16.18
CA LYS A 19 -18.71 26.24 -14.93
C LYS A 19 -19.06 25.18 -13.89
N ALA A 20 -19.67 24.07 -14.31
CA ALA A 20 -20.01 22.94 -13.45
C ALA A 20 -18.74 22.23 -12.94
N LEU A 21 -17.75 22.01 -13.80
CA LEU A 21 -16.46 21.44 -13.37
C LEU A 21 -15.71 22.39 -12.43
N SER A 22 -15.83 23.70 -12.62
CA SER A 22 -15.26 24.70 -11.72
C SER A 22 -15.84 24.59 -10.30
N ALA A 23 -17.16 24.42 -10.19
CA ALA A 23 -17.83 24.24 -8.91
C ALA A 23 -17.42 22.93 -8.20
N LEU A 24 -17.22 21.84 -8.95
CA LEU A 24 -16.83 20.53 -8.40
C LEU A 24 -15.36 20.46 -7.97
N SER A 25 -14.46 21.07 -8.74
CA SER A 25 -13.01 20.99 -8.51
C SER A 25 -12.44 22.14 -7.67
N GLY A 26 -13.20 23.21 -7.44
CA GLY A 26 -12.68 24.44 -6.84
C GLY A 26 -11.63 25.16 -7.70
N VAL A 27 -11.37 24.70 -8.94
CA VAL A 27 -10.49 25.37 -9.90
C VAL A 27 -11.30 26.35 -10.72
N SER A 28 -10.79 27.58 -10.91
CA SER A 28 -11.55 28.63 -11.61
C SER A 28 -11.91 28.23 -13.04
N GLN A 29 -13.10 28.64 -13.51
CA GLN A 29 -13.54 28.41 -14.88
C GLN A 29 -12.54 28.97 -15.91
N ALA A 30 -11.91 30.12 -15.62
CA ALA A 30 -10.89 30.72 -16.47
C ALA A 30 -9.64 29.83 -16.57
N THR A 31 -9.21 29.21 -15.46
CA THR A 31 -8.13 28.23 -15.44
C THR A 31 -8.49 27.01 -16.27
N ILE A 32 -9.69 26.43 -16.10
CA ILE A 32 -10.17 25.28 -16.88
C ILE A 32 -10.16 25.59 -18.38
N SER A 33 -10.67 26.75 -18.79
CA SER A 33 -10.66 27.19 -20.20
C SER A 33 -9.23 27.33 -20.75
N ARG A 34 -8.30 27.88 -19.98
CA ARG A 34 -6.88 27.97 -20.38
C ARG A 34 -6.23 26.60 -20.51
N ILE A 35 -6.58 25.63 -19.66
CA ILE A 35 -6.09 24.25 -19.76
C ILE A 35 -6.63 23.59 -21.03
N GLU A 36 -7.95 23.66 -21.28
CA GLU A 36 -8.59 23.06 -22.45
C GLU A 36 -8.10 23.63 -23.79
N THR A 37 -7.63 24.88 -23.78
CA THR A 37 -7.07 25.57 -24.97
C THR A 37 -5.55 25.44 -25.11
N GLY A 38 -4.88 24.73 -24.19
CA GLY A 38 -3.42 24.52 -24.25
C GLY A 38 -2.58 25.76 -23.91
N ARG A 39 -3.16 26.75 -23.22
CA ARG A 39 -2.50 28.03 -22.85
C ARG A 39 -1.87 28.01 -21.44
N VAL A 40 -1.60 26.82 -20.90
CA VAL A 40 -0.99 26.60 -19.59
C VAL A 40 0.23 25.71 -19.77
N ARG A 41 1.41 26.25 -19.45
CA ARG A 41 2.70 25.52 -19.54
C ARG A 41 3.01 24.72 -18.28
N GLN A 42 2.53 25.14 -17.12
CA GLN A 42 2.68 24.44 -15.83
C GLN A 42 1.45 24.68 -14.95
N LEU A 43 0.98 23.63 -14.29
CA LEU A 43 -0.12 23.67 -13.32
C LEU A 43 0.42 23.44 -11.93
N ARG A 44 -0.23 24.08 -10.94
CA ARG A 44 0.01 23.74 -9.54
C ARG A 44 -0.52 22.34 -9.27
N SER A 45 0.23 21.53 -8.53
CA SER A 45 -0.12 20.14 -8.20
C SER A 45 -1.49 20.03 -7.52
N SER A 46 -1.88 21.03 -6.73
CA SER A 46 -3.20 21.11 -6.09
C SER A 46 -4.36 21.28 -7.08
N ALA A 47 -4.17 22.07 -8.15
CA ALA A 47 -5.22 22.26 -9.16
C ALA A 47 -5.40 20.99 -10.03
N LEU A 48 -4.30 20.30 -10.33
CA LEU A 48 -4.32 19.01 -11.02
C LEU A 48 -5.04 17.95 -10.21
N LYS A 49 -4.70 17.83 -8.92
CA LYS A 49 -5.35 16.91 -7.99
C LYS A 49 -6.85 17.16 -7.88
N ASN A 50 -7.25 18.41 -7.65
CA ASN A 50 -8.67 18.70 -7.49
C ASN A 50 -9.49 18.49 -8.77
N LEU A 51 -8.90 18.70 -9.95
CA LEU A 51 -9.55 18.38 -11.22
C LEU A 51 -9.68 16.86 -11.43
N ALA A 52 -8.66 16.09 -11.02
CA ALA A 52 -8.67 14.64 -11.10
C ALA A 52 -9.71 14.03 -10.15
N ASP A 53 -9.73 14.48 -8.89
CA ASP A 53 -10.70 14.08 -7.86
C ASP A 53 -12.14 14.41 -8.31
N ALA A 54 -12.39 15.62 -8.82
CA ALA A 54 -13.70 16.04 -9.30
C ALA A 54 -14.21 15.25 -10.53
N LEU A 55 -13.30 14.65 -11.30
CA LEU A 55 -13.62 13.82 -12.46
C LEU A 55 -13.58 12.33 -12.14
N GLY A 56 -13.21 11.93 -10.91
CA GLY A 56 -13.08 10.53 -10.49
C GLY A 56 -11.95 9.80 -11.23
N VAL A 57 -10.84 10.48 -11.54
CA VAL A 57 -9.67 9.90 -12.22
C VAL A 57 -8.40 10.21 -11.44
N SER A 58 -7.29 9.49 -11.72
CA SER A 58 -5.98 9.83 -11.15
C SER A 58 -5.36 11.06 -11.83
N VAL A 59 -4.45 11.74 -11.12
CA VAL A 59 -3.69 12.89 -11.66
C VAL A 59 -2.89 12.49 -12.90
N ASP A 60 -2.26 11.32 -12.87
CA ASP A 60 -1.47 10.78 -13.99
C ASP A 60 -2.35 10.52 -15.22
N PHE A 61 -3.56 9.99 -15.02
CA PHE A 61 -4.52 9.82 -16.11
C PHE A 61 -4.91 11.16 -16.73
N LEU A 62 -5.12 12.18 -15.90
CA LEU A 62 -5.49 13.52 -16.35
C LEU A 62 -4.33 14.20 -17.11
N MET A 63 -3.11 14.07 -16.59
CA MET A 63 -1.87 14.55 -17.20
C MET A 63 -1.57 13.88 -18.53
N GLY A 64 -2.11 12.67 -18.74
CA GLY A 64 -1.85 11.89 -19.93
C GLY A 64 -0.57 11.07 -19.82
N ASP A 65 -0.09 10.79 -18.60
CA ASP A 65 1.02 9.88 -18.28
C ASP A 65 0.57 8.41 -18.39
N ASN A 66 -0.03 8.17 -19.54
CA ASN A 66 -0.34 6.91 -20.17
C ASN A 66 0.19 7.08 -21.60
N GLU A 67 1.50 7.34 -21.73
CA GLU A 67 2.15 7.56 -23.04
C GLU A 67 1.82 6.40 -23.99
N ILE A 68 1.73 5.17 -23.47
CA ILE A 68 1.29 3.97 -24.21
C ILE A 68 -0.07 4.16 -24.91
N PHE A 69 -1.06 4.72 -24.21
CA PHE A 69 -2.43 4.84 -24.73
C PHE A 69 -2.68 6.16 -25.48
N ALA A 70 -1.88 7.19 -25.21
CA ALA A 70 -1.93 8.48 -25.90
C ALA A 70 -1.68 8.36 -27.41
N HIS A 71 -0.94 7.34 -27.83
CA HIS A 71 -0.57 7.03 -29.21
C HIS A 71 -1.50 6.00 -29.89
N ILE A 72 -2.62 5.63 -29.29
CA ILE A 72 -3.58 4.66 -29.86
C ILE A 72 -4.81 5.40 -30.42
N PRO A 73 -4.80 5.85 -31.69
CA PRO A 73 -5.98 6.44 -32.33
C PRO A 73 -7.10 5.40 -32.59
N SER A 74 -8.35 5.80 -32.38
CA SER A 74 -9.54 5.04 -32.73
C SER A 74 -9.76 5.08 -34.24
N ALA A 75 -9.66 3.91 -34.89
CA ALA A 75 -10.07 3.59 -36.27
C ALA A 75 -9.06 3.81 -37.43
N ASN A 76 -9.11 2.81 -38.34
CA ASN A 76 -8.68 2.72 -39.75
C ASN A 76 -7.26 2.24 -40.17
N MET A 77 -7.25 1.01 -40.75
CA MET A 77 -6.55 0.46 -41.94
C MET A 77 -5.07 -0.01 -41.95
N GLY A 78 -4.86 -1.34 -41.96
CA GLY A 78 -3.81 -2.05 -42.72
C GLY A 78 -2.53 -2.52 -41.99
N GLY A 79 -2.29 -3.84 -41.89
CA GLY A 79 -1.02 -4.49 -41.46
C GLY A 79 -1.12 -5.36 -40.19
N SER A 80 -0.45 -6.54 -40.18
CA SER A 80 -0.50 -7.58 -39.13
C SER A 80 0.89 -7.83 -38.53
N ILE A 81 0.96 -8.04 -37.21
CA ILE A 81 2.17 -8.54 -36.52
C ILE A 81 2.06 -10.06 -36.36
N PRO A 82 3.15 -10.83 -36.55
CA PRO A 82 3.13 -12.28 -36.32
C PRO A 82 2.63 -12.61 -34.91
N GLY A 83 1.50 -13.33 -34.82
CA GLY A 83 0.91 -13.78 -33.56
C GLY A 83 -0.02 -12.80 -32.84
N VAL A 84 -0.17 -11.55 -33.31
CA VAL A 84 -1.07 -10.56 -32.67
C VAL A 84 -2.08 -9.99 -33.69
N PRO A 85 -3.33 -10.49 -33.72
CA PRO A 85 -4.35 -10.02 -34.64
C PRO A 85 -4.73 -8.54 -34.42
N GLY A 86 -4.77 -7.76 -35.49
CA GLY A 86 -5.31 -6.39 -35.47
C GLY A 86 -4.38 -5.29 -34.94
N VAL A 87 -3.10 -5.60 -34.69
CA VAL A 87 -2.09 -4.62 -34.24
C VAL A 87 -1.08 -4.37 -35.36
N ARG A 88 -0.82 -3.08 -35.68
CA ARG A 88 0.05 -2.64 -36.78
C ARG A 88 1.51 -2.58 -36.32
N GLU A 89 2.48 -2.97 -37.16
CA GLU A 89 3.90 -3.10 -36.77
C GLU A 89 4.50 -1.81 -36.17
N ASP A 90 4.35 -0.67 -36.83
CA ASP A 90 4.84 0.63 -36.30
C ASP A 90 4.19 0.99 -34.96
N ARG A 91 2.92 0.62 -34.80
CA ARG A 91 2.14 0.87 -33.59
C ARG A 91 2.60 -0.02 -32.44
N PHE A 92 3.00 -1.25 -32.75
CA PHE A 92 3.60 -2.15 -31.79
C PHE A 92 4.98 -1.71 -31.39
N ARG A 93 5.84 -1.23 -32.30
CA ARG A 93 7.15 -0.67 -31.93
C ARG A 93 6.98 0.46 -30.90
N GLN A 94 6.05 1.39 -31.13
CA GLN A 94 5.75 2.47 -30.17
C GLN A 94 5.32 1.98 -28.78
N ILE A 95 4.56 0.89 -28.70
CA ILE A 95 4.11 0.32 -27.41
C ILE A 95 5.24 -0.52 -26.80
N ALA A 96 5.97 -1.30 -27.61
CA ALA A 96 7.06 -2.18 -27.19
C ALA A 96 8.28 -1.41 -26.64
N ASP A 97 8.51 -0.20 -27.14
CA ASP A 97 9.59 0.69 -26.68
C ASP A 97 9.26 1.42 -25.36
N THR A 98 8.06 1.20 -24.80
CA THR A 98 7.66 1.84 -23.54
C THR A 98 8.22 1.12 -22.32
N LEU A 99 8.49 1.90 -21.27
CA LEU A 99 9.00 1.37 -20.01
C LEU A 99 7.92 0.69 -19.15
N ASP A 100 6.62 0.99 -19.33
CA ASP A 100 5.58 0.37 -18.49
C ASP A 100 5.40 -1.12 -18.82
N ALA A 101 4.95 -1.90 -17.82
CA ALA A 101 4.63 -3.31 -17.97
C ALA A 101 3.31 -3.48 -18.74
N PHE A 102 3.28 -4.30 -19.80
CA PHE A 102 2.04 -4.56 -20.54
C PHE A 102 1.95 -5.95 -21.16
N VAL A 103 0.70 -6.37 -21.41
CA VAL A 103 0.32 -7.62 -22.07
C VAL A 103 -0.72 -7.34 -23.14
N ILE A 104 -0.62 -8.03 -24.28
CA ILE A 104 -1.69 -8.12 -25.27
C ILE A 104 -2.27 -9.53 -25.19
N HIS A 105 -3.58 -9.63 -25.03
CA HIS A 105 -4.26 -10.91 -24.87
C HIS A 105 -5.53 -10.98 -25.72
N GLU A 106 -5.90 -12.19 -26.11
CA GLU A 106 -7.21 -12.52 -26.67
C GLU A 106 -8.04 -13.21 -25.60
N ASN A 107 -9.03 -12.52 -25.03
CA ASN A 107 -9.90 -13.06 -23.97
C ASN A 107 -9.14 -13.77 -22.81
N GLY A 108 -8.01 -13.19 -22.37
CA GLY A 108 -7.14 -13.73 -21.32
C GLY A 108 -6.00 -14.61 -21.83
N ARG A 109 -6.06 -15.13 -23.06
CA ARG A 109 -4.93 -15.84 -23.68
C ARG A 109 -3.84 -14.86 -24.10
N VAL A 110 -2.65 -14.99 -23.54
CA VAL A 110 -1.53 -14.08 -23.82
C VAL A 110 -1.05 -14.26 -25.26
N LEU A 111 -1.10 -13.18 -26.04
CA LEU A 111 -0.56 -13.12 -27.40
C LEU A 111 0.83 -12.49 -27.42
N TYR A 112 1.06 -11.51 -26.53
CA TYR A 112 2.33 -10.83 -26.39
C TYR A 112 2.50 -10.28 -24.97
N VAL A 113 3.74 -10.22 -24.50
CA VAL A 113 4.12 -9.61 -23.23
C VAL A 113 5.46 -8.88 -23.41
N ASN A 114 5.60 -7.67 -22.86
CA ASN A 114 6.87 -6.97 -22.93
C ASN A 114 7.85 -7.46 -21.86
N GLN A 115 9.11 -7.02 -21.95
CA GLN A 115 10.14 -7.47 -21.01
C GLN A 115 9.85 -6.99 -19.59
N THR A 116 9.41 -5.74 -19.43
CA THR A 116 9.08 -5.18 -18.12
C THR A 116 8.05 -6.02 -17.36
N LEU A 117 6.96 -6.46 -18.00
CA LEU A 117 5.96 -7.28 -17.33
C LEU A 117 6.49 -8.69 -17.02
N ALA A 118 7.28 -9.28 -17.92
CA ALA A 118 7.89 -10.58 -17.70
C ALA A 118 8.85 -10.55 -16.49
N ASP A 119 9.72 -9.54 -16.42
CA ASP A 119 10.65 -9.32 -15.31
C ASP A 119 9.91 -9.07 -14.00
N LEU A 120 8.86 -8.23 -14.02
CA LEU A 120 8.03 -7.94 -12.85
C LEU A 120 7.37 -9.19 -12.26
N LEU A 121 6.99 -10.14 -13.12
CA LEU A 121 6.36 -11.40 -12.72
C LEU A 121 7.37 -12.54 -12.45
N GLY A 122 8.63 -12.36 -12.83
CA GLY A 122 9.68 -13.37 -12.72
C GLY A 122 9.57 -14.52 -13.74
N TYR A 123 8.80 -14.35 -14.81
CA TYR A 123 8.68 -15.36 -15.88
C TYR A 123 9.53 -14.99 -17.09
N ARG A 124 9.95 -15.98 -17.87
CA ARG A 124 10.38 -15.73 -19.25
C ARG A 124 9.16 -15.47 -20.12
N LYS A 125 9.32 -14.68 -21.19
CA LYS A 125 8.21 -14.33 -22.09
C LYS A 125 7.54 -15.59 -22.67
N GLU A 126 8.35 -16.57 -23.06
CA GLU A 126 7.90 -17.81 -23.69
C GLU A 126 7.01 -18.66 -22.76
N GLU A 127 7.18 -18.51 -21.45
CA GLU A 127 6.37 -19.21 -20.44
C GLU A 127 4.98 -18.60 -20.31
N LEU A 128 4.83 -17.32 -20.65
CA LEU A 128 3.57 -16.58 -20.62
C LEU A 128 2.80 -16.71 -21.93
N LEU A 129 3.48 -16.74 -23.08
CA LEU A 129 2.86 -16.79 -24.40
C LEU A 129 1.90 -17.99 -24.56
N GLY A 130 0.71 -17.71 -25.06
CA GLY A 130 -0.34 -18.71 -25.30
C GLY A 130 -1.06 -19.23 -24.04
N LYS A 131 -0.61 -18.86 -22.82
CA LYS A 131 -1.25 -19.25 -21.55
C LYS A 131 -2.46 -18.37 -21.24
N ASN A 132 -3.31 -18.86 -20.34
CA ASN A 132 -4.37 -18.06 -19.74
C ASN A 132 -3.77 -17.15 -18.66
N GLY A 133 -3.53 -15.87 -18.98
CA GLY A 133 -2.97 -14.91 -18.04
C GLY A 133 -3.88 -14.66 -16.83
N ILE A 134 -5.20 -14.78 -16.97
CA ILE A 134 -6.11 -14.58 -15.84
C ILE A 134 -5.88 -15.66 -14.77
N GLU A 135 -5.64 -16.90 -15.19
CA GLU A 135 -5.38 -17.99 -14.24
C GLU A 135 -3.95 -17.96 -13.72
N LEU A 136 -2.98 -17.63 -14.58
CA LEU A 136 -1.56 -17.75 -14.28
C LEU A 136 -1.01 -16.60 -13.44
N ILE A 137 -1.38 -15.34 -13.74
CA ILE A 137 -0.70 -14.16 -13.19
C ILE A 137 -1.59 -13.28 -12.31
N LEU A 138 -2.87 -13.65 -12.12
CA LEU A 138 -3.77 -12.97 -11.17
C LEU A 138 -4.09 -13.87 -9.98
N ALA A 139 -4.11 -13.26 -8.80
CA ALA A 139 -4.54 -13.92 -7.58
C ALA A 139 -6.02 -14.36 -7.69
N PRO A 140 -6.42 -15.51 -7.11
CA PRO A 140 -7.77 -16.05 -7.26
C PRO A 140 -8.90 -15.04 -7.00
N GLN A 141 -8.76 -14.24 -5.95
CA GLN A 141 -9.72 -13.19 -5.55
C GLN A 141 -9.85 -12.05 -6.56
N SER A 142 -8.84 -11.83 -7.40
CA SER A 142 -8.80 -10.74 -8.38
C SER A 142 -9.23 -11.16 -9.79
N ARG A 143 -9.39 -12.46 -10.05
CA ARG A 143 -9.76 -12.98 -11.37
C ARG A 143 -11.12 -12.48 -11.84
N SER A 144 -12.12 -12.48 -10.95
CA SER A 144 -13.50 -12.09 -11.26
C SER A 144 -13.63 -10.61 -11.65
N VAL A 145 -12.85 -9.73 -11.03
CA VAL A 145 -12.77 -8.30 -11.37
C VAL A 145 -12.24 -8.15 -12.80
N THR A 146 -11.09 -8.76 -13.08
CA THR A 146 -10.46 -8.69 -14.41
C THR A 146 -11.35 -9.27 -15.51
N GLN A 147 -12.01 -10.41 -15.25
CA GLN A 147 -12.96 -11.01 -16.19
C GLN A 147 -14.13 -10.07 -16.50
N ARG A 148 -14.71 -9.40 -15.49
CA ARG A 148 -15.76 -8.39 -15.70
C ARG A 148 -15.25 -7.21 -16.53
N MET A 149 -14.03 -6.74 -16.28
CA MET A 149 -13.43 -5.64 -17.04
C MET A 149 -13.19 -6.00 -18.51
N ILE A 150 -12.79 -7.25 -18.79
CA ILE A 150 -12.64 -7.78 -20.15
C ILE A 150 -14.02 -7.92 -20.83
N ALA A 151 -14.99 -8.56 -20.18
CA ALA A 151 -16.31 -8.82 -20.73
C ALA A 151 -17.10 -7.54 -21.03
N SER A 152 -17.03 -6.55 -20.13
CA SER A 152 -17.65 -5.23 -20.33
C SER A 152 -16.91 -4.34 -21.33
N ARG A 153 -15.72 -4.76 -21.79
CA ARG A 153 -14.81 -3.95 -22.61
C ARG A 153 -14.48 -2.59 -21.96
N SER A 154 -14.56 -2.50 -20.63
CA SER A 154 -14.33 -1.25 -19.91
C SER A 154 -12.90 -0.75 -20.13
N SER A 155 -12.73 0.56 -20.22
CA SER A 155 -11.41 1.20 -20.26
C SER A 155 -11.06 1.87 -18.94
N GLU A 156 -11.83 1.61 -17.89
CA GLU A 156 -11.54 2.13 -16.56
C GLU A 156 -10.34 1.40 -15.97
N THR A 157 -9.67 2.11 -15.09
CA THR A 157 -8.55 1.60 -14.32
C THR A 157 -9.08 0.89 -13.08
N TYR A 158 -8.48 -0.24 -12.74
CA TYR A 158 -8.90 -1.05 -11.60
C TYR A 158 -7.70 -1.70 -10.92
N GLU A 159 -7.80 -1.95 -9.62
CA GLU A 159 -6.73 -2.54 -8.82
C GLU A 159 -7.00 -4.03 -8.59
N VAL A 160 -5.92 -4.83 -8.67
CA VAL A 160 -5.93 -6.27 -8.47
C VAL A 160 -4.63 -6.75 -7.84
N LEU A 161 -4.63 -7.95 -7.28
CA LEU A 161 -3.41 -8.65 -6.87
C LEU A 161 -2.93 -9.55 -8.02
N MET A 162 -1.66 -9.39 -8.39
CA MET A 162 -0.95 -10.29 -9.30
C MET A 162 -0.16 -11.34 -8.53
N VAL A 163 0.20 -12.42 -9.22
CA VAL A 163 0.99 -13.54 -8.70
C VAL A 163 2.26 -13.69 -9.56
N ARG A 164 3.42 -13.74 -8.91
CA ARG A 164 4.72 -14.02 -9.54
C ARG A 164 4.93 -15.52 -9.73
N CYS A 165 5.98 -15.89 -10.47
CA CYS A 165 6.32 -17.29 -10.73
C CYS A 165 6.63 -18.12 -9.47
N ASP A 166 7.08 -17.47 -8.40
CA ASP A 166 7.35 -18.08 -7.10
C ASP A 166 6.12 -18.16 -6.20
N GLY A 167 4.95 -17.79 -6.72
CA GLY A 167 3.68 -17.76 -5.99
C GLY A 167 3.44 -16.45 -5.23
N SER A 168 4.40 -15.51 -5.22
CA SER A 168 4.24 -14.33 -4.39
C SER A 168 3.27 -13.29 -4.95
N THR A 169 2.49 -12.65 -4.08
CA THR A 169 1.50 -11.66 -4.50
C THR A 169 1.98 -10.21 -4.37
N PHE A 170 1.40 -9.33 -5.19
CA PHE A 170 1.62 -7.88 -5.10
C PHE A 170 0.47 -7.09 -5.75
N PRO A 171 0.17 -5.88 -5.26
CA PRO A 171 -0.89 -5.04 -5.81
C PRO A 171 -0.44 -4.34 -7.08
N VAL A 172 -1.34 -4.36 -8.08
CA VAL A 172 -1.17 -3.62 -9.33
C VAL A 172 -2.42 -2.86 -9.68
N GLU A 173 -2.22 -1.80 -10.45
CA GLU A 173 -3.25 -1.07 -11.15
C GLU A 173 -3.23 -1.48 -12.64
N ILE A 174 -4.38 -1.89 -13.18
CA ILE A 174 -4.51 -2.31 -14.58
C ILE A 174 -5.43 -1.36 -15.32
N THR A 175 -4.97 -0.88 -16.47
CA THR A 175 -5.80 -0.19 -17.46
C THR A 175 -5.77 -0.99 -18.75
N GLY A 176 -6.93 -1.36 -19.28
CA GLY A 176 -6.99 -2.08 -20.55
C GLY A 176 -7.78 -1.36 -21.63
N ARG A 177 -7.37 -1.56 -22.88
CA ARG A 177 -8.06 -1.07 -24.08
C ARG A 177 -8.19 -2.16 -25.11
N ASN A 178 -9.40 -2.34 -25.62
CA ASN A 178 -9.64 -3.24 -26.73
C ASN A 178 -9.00 -2.67 -28.01
N ILE A 179 -8.19 -3.48 -28.68
CA ILE A 179 -7.58 -3.15 -29.96
C ILE A 179 -8.41 -3.72 -31.11
N SER A 180 -9.05 -4.87 -30.88
CA SER A 180 -10.02 -5.47 -31.80
C SER A 180 -11.21 -6.05 -31.02
N GLU A 181 -12.05 -6.85 -31.68
CA GLU A 181 -13.18 -7.51 -31.04
C GLU A 181 -12.72 -8.38 -29.85
N ASN A 182 -11.74 -9.26 -30.04
CA ASN A 182 -11.30 -10.17 -28.97
C ASN A 182 -9.94 -9.84 -28.38
N VAL A 183 -9.17 -8.94 -29.01
CA VAL A 183 -7.81 -8.58 -28.59
C VAL A 183 -7.81 -7.30 -27.75
N ARG A 184 -7.12 -7.36 -26.61
CA ARG A 184 -7.01 -6.27 -25.64
C ARG A 184 -5.57 -6.08 -25.18
N LEU A 185 -5.13 -4.84 -25.15
CA LEU A 185 -3.89 -4.41 -24.49
C LEU A 185 -4.23 -4.05 -23.04
N ALA A 186 -3.52 -4.63 -22.10
CA ALA A 186 -3.57 -4.26 -20.69
C ALA A 186 -2.20 -3.74 -20.26
N VAL A 187 -2.17 -2.52 -19.73
CA VAL A 187 -0.99 -1.94 -19.09
C VAL A 187 -1.17 -2.10 -17.59
N THR A 188 -0.10 -2.52 -16.95
CA THR A 188 -0.03 -2.88 -15.55
C THR A 188 0.99 -1.98 -14.86
N ARG A 189 0.63 -1.41 -13.71
CA ARG A 189 1.51 -0.60 -12.89
C ARG A 189 1.58 -1.20 -11.49
N ASP A 190 2.79 -1.48 -11.01
CA ASP A 190 3.00 -1.87 -9.62
C ASP A 190 2.70 -0.66 -8.71
N ILE A 191 1.84 -0.87 -7.73
CA ILE A 191 1.41 0.18 -6.79
C ILE A 191 1.85 -0.11 -5.34
N THR A 192 2.73 -1.09 -5.13
CA THR A 192 3.24 -1.50 -3.81
C THR A 192 3.82 -0.30 -3.06
N GLY A 193 4.79 0.40 -3.67
CA GLY A 193 5.40 1.59 -3.06
C GLY A 193 4.41 2.73 -2.83
N ARG A 194 3.47 2.95 -3.76
CA ARG A 194 2.42 3.97 -3.62
C ARG A 194 1.53 3.70 -2.40
N ARG A 195 1.10 2.45 -2.21
CA ARG A 195 0.27 2.05 -1.05
C ARG A 195 1.04 2.16 0.26
N CYS A 196 2.29 1.72 0.30
CA CYS A 196 3.15 1.86 1.48
C CYS A 196 3.29 3.33 1.92
N GLN A 197 3.57 4.24 0.99
CA GLN A 197 3.67 5.68 1.29
C GLN A 197 2.36 6.29 1.79
N GLN A 198 1.22 5.84 1.25
CA GLN A 198 -0.10 6.28 1.73
C GLN A 198 -0.35 5.79 3.17
N ALA A 199 -0.02 4.54 3.48
CA ALA A 199 -0.13 3.99 4.82
C ALA A 199 0.77 4.71 5.82
N VAL A 200 2.05 4.94 5.48
CA VAL A 200 2.98 5.72 6.30
C VAL A 200 2.39 7.09 6.65
N SER A 201 1.81 7.78 5.66
CA SER A 201 1.18 9.08 5.86
C SER A 201 -0.03 9.01 6.80
N ARG A 202 -0.85 7.96 6.70
CA ARG A 202 -2.02 7.75 7.56
C ARG A 202 -1.64 7.39 8.98
N VAL A 203 -0.69 6.49 9.17
CA VAL A 203 -0.12 6.12 10.47
C VAL A 203 0.49 7.35 11.15
N GLN A 204 1.27 8.14 10.41
CA GLN A 204 1.83 9.38 10.92
C GLN A 204 0.73 10.35 11.38
N ARG A 205 -0.31 10.58 10.56
CA ARG A 205 -1.43 11.45 10.91
C ARG A 205 -2.17 10.97 12.15
N ALA A 206 -2.51 9.68 12.22
CA ALA A 206 -3.17 9.10 13.38
C ALA A 206 -2.33 9.24 14.65
N GLY A 207 -1.03 9.03 14.50
CA GLY A 207 -0.05 9.27 15.54
C GLY A 207 0.01 10.71 16.01
N LEU A 208 -0.24 11.69 15.14
CA LEU A 208 -0.28 13.10 15.53
C LEU A 208 -1.50 13.44 16.39
N GLU A 209 -2.62 12.75 16.18
CA GLU A 209 -3.91 12.98 16.85
C GLU A 209 -3.98 12.38 18.28
N ILE A 210 -3.02 11.55 18.68
CA ILE A 210 -2.97 10.96 20.03
C ILE A 210 -2.12 11.77 21.02
N GLU A 211 -2.55 11.89 22.27
CA GLU A 211 -1.84 12.67 23.30
C GLU A 211 -1.26 11.82 24.45
N LYS A 212 -1.62 10.53 24.50
CA LYS A 212 -1.27 9.62 25.58
C LYS A 212 -0.85 8.27 25.03
N ALA A 213 0.10 7.61 25.70
CA ALA A 213 0.60 6.31 25.27
C ALA A 213 -0.49 5.23 25.18
N HIS A 214 -1.51 5.25 26.06
CA HIS A 214 -2.59 4.26 25.99
C HIS A 214 -3.44 4.37 24.71
N ASP A 215 -3.38 5.49 23.98
CA ASP A 215 -4.06 5.66 22.70
C ASP A 215 -3.31 5.01 21.53
N LEU A 216 -2.07 4.52 21.73
CA LEU A 216 -1.28 3.84 20.67
C LEU A 216 -2.00 2.62 20.09
N GLY A 217 -2.88 1.97 20.85
CA GLY A 217 -3.73 0.90 20.31
C GLY A 217 -4.57 1.34 19.10
N LYS A 218 -4.91 2.63 18.96
CA LYS A 218 -5.55 3.18 17.74
C LYS A 218 -4.61 3.13 16.54
N VAL A 219 -3.34 3.49 16.75
CA VAL A 219 -2.30 3.46 15.70
C VAL A 219 -2.03 2.02 15.27
N VAL A 220 -1.98 1.06 16.21
CA VAL A 220 -1.79 -0.36 15.88
C VAL A 220 -2.94 -0.93 15.07
N ARG A 221 -4.19 -0.53 15.34
CA ARG A 221 -5.34 -0.92 14.49
C ARG A 221 -5.25 -0.36 13.08
N ILE A 222 -4.89 0.92 12.95
CA ILE A 222 -4.68 1.55 11.63
C ILE A 222 -3.54 0.87 10.88
N LEU A 223 -2.45 0.50 11.57
CA LEU A 223 -1.39 -0.32 10.97
C LEU A 223 -1.95 -1.65 10.45
N GLY A 224 -2.81 -2.31 11.22
CA GLY A 224 -3.51 -3.51 10.79
C GLY A 224 -4.31 -3.29 9.51
N ASP A 225 -5.21 -2.30 9.52
CA ASP A 225 -6.06 -1.95 8.37
C ASP A 225 -5.21 -1.72 7.10
N GLU A 226 -4.12 -0.95 7.22
CA GLU A 226 -3.26 -0.64 6.08
C GLU A 226 -2.47 -1.86 5.58
N LEU A 227 -2.07 -2.78 6.47
CA LEU A 227 -1.40 -4.04 6.08
C LEU A 227 -2.39 -4.99 5.38
N GLU A 228 -3.63 -5.10 5.86
CA GLU A 228 -4.68 -5.86 5.18
C GLU A 228 -5.02 -5.27 3.80
N ASP A 229 -5.12 -3.93 3.71
CA ASP A 229 -5.35 -3.22 2.46
C ASP A 229 -4.22 -3.49 1.45
N MET A 230 -2.97 -3.65 1.91
CA MET A 230 -1.83 -4.06 1.10
C MET A 230 -1.83 -5.55 0.73
N GLY A 231 -2.78 -6.33 1.25
CA GLY A 231 -2.98 -7.74 0.94
C GLY A 231 -2.14 -8.69 1.77
N LEU A 232 -1.58 -8.24 2.91
CA LEU A 232 -0.94 -9.16 3.85
C LEU A 232 -1.99 -9.99 4.59
N GLN A 233 -1.64 -11.24 4.84
CA GLN A 233 -2.40 -12.13 5.71
C GLN A 233 -1.58 -12.36 6.97
N PHE A 234 -2.10 -11.86 8.10
CA PHE A 234 -1.43 -11.93 9.38
C PHE A 234 -2.44 -12.21 10.49
N GLU A 235 -1.95 -12.78 11.58
CA GLU A 235 -2.77 -13.11 12.75
C GLU A 235 -2.76 -12.01 13.80
N ALA A 236 -1.64 -11.29 13.91
CA ALA A 236 -1.55 -10.09 14.74
C ALA A 236 -0.45 -9.14 14.24
N VAL A 237 -0.70 -7.86 14.41
CA VAL A 237 0.33 -6.81 14.36
C VAL A 237 0.45 -6.20 15.75
N GLY A 238 1.67 -5.83 16.14
CA GLY A 238 1.88 -5.24 17.46
C GLY A 238 3.14 -4.40 17.60
N LEU A 239 3.19 -3.63 18.68
CA LEU A 239 4.33 -2.82 19.08
C LEU A 239 4.80 -3.29 20.44
N GLN A 240 6.09 -3.59 20.57
CA GLN A 240 6.76 -3.75 21.85
C GLN A 240 7.54 -2.48 22.10
N VAL A 241 7.08 -1.65 23.03
CA VAL A 241 7.74 -0.41 23.47
C VAL A 241 8.54 -0.71 24.72
N ILE A 242 9.84 -0.46 24.67
CA ILE A 242 10.79 -0.81 25.71
C ILE A 242 11.36 0.49 26.30
N ASP A 243 11.24 0.63 27.61
CA ASP A 243 11.77 1.75 28.39
C ASP A 243 12.74 1.19 29.44
N ASP A 244 14.04 1.21 29.12
CA ASP A 244 15.11 0.72 30.01
C ASP A 244 15.22 1.57 31.28
N GLU A 245 14.95 2.87 31.19
CA GLU A 245 15.07 3.79 32.34
C GLU A 245 13.99 3.53 33.38
N LYS A 246 12.75 3.26 32.93
CA LYS A 246 11.61 2.93 33.79
C LYS A 246 11.49 1.44 34.08
N ASN A 247 12.33 0.59 33.48
CA ASN A 247 12.25 -0.87 33.53
C ASN A 247 10.87 -1.41 33.08
N LEU A 248 10.33 -0.87 31.98
CA LEU A 248 9.00 -1.19 31.49
C LEU A 248 9.01 -1.77 30.07
N LEU A 249 8.22 -2.81 29.87
CA LEU A 249 7.81 -3.32 28.56
C LEU A 249 6.32 -3.06 28.38
N THR A 250 5.96 -2.26 27.38
CA THR A 250 4.55 -2.05 27.00
C THR A 250 4.27 -2.68 25.64
N SER A 251 3.32 -3.60 25.62
CA SER A 251 2.93 -4.32 24.40
C SER A 251 1.55 -3.87 23.93
N TYR A 252 1.44 -3.52 22.66
CA TYR A 252 0.18 -3.18 21.99
C TYR A 252 -0.06 -4.16 20.86
N HIS A 253 -1.26 -4.73 20.77
CA HIS A 253 -1.58 -5.69 19.72
C HIS A 253 -2.95 -5.42 19.10
N ALA A 254 -3.07 -5.71 17.80
CA ALA A 254 -4.32 -5.74 17.08
C ALA A 254 -4.46 -7.08 16.32
N TYR A 255 -5.61 -7.73 16.51
CA TYR A 255 -5.98 -9.01 15.92
C TYR A 255 -7.12 -8.79 14.94
N PRO A 256 -6.97 -9.15 13.66
CA PRO A 256 -8.08 -9.16 12.73
C PRO A 256 -9.21 -10.06 13.24
N GLU A 257 -10.42 -9.53 13.25
CA GLU A 257 -11.66 -10.29 13.46
C GLU A 257 -12.59 -10.10 12.27
N ALA A 258 -13.71 -10.83 12.22
CA ALA A 258 -14.69 -10.70 11.14
C ALA A 258 -15.19 -9.26 10.92
N ARG A 259 -15.09 -8.40 11.95
CA ARG A 259 -15.37 -6.96 11.86
C ARG A 259 -14.34 -6.16 12.66
N GLY A 260 -13.31 -5.67 11.97
CA GLY A 260 -12.30 -4.80 12.56
C GLY A 260 -11.31 -5.59 13.41
N TYR A 261 -10.92 -5.03 14.55
CA TYR A 261 -9.83 -5.56 15.36
C TYR A 261 -10.21 -5.71 16.83
N ARG A 262 -9.86 -6.86 17.40
CA ARG A 262 -9.68 -6.97 18.85
C ARG A 262 -8.31 -6.38 19.19
N SER A 263 -8.25 -5.54 20.22
CA SER A 263 -7.00 -4.92 20.64
C SER A 263 -6.84 -5.00 22.14
N PHE A 264 -5.59 -5.10 22.57
CA PHE A 264 -5.26 -5.01 23.98
C PHE A 264 -3.90 -4.33 24.16
N GLN A 265 -3.69 -3.88 25.38
CA GLN A 265 -2.43 -3.34 25.87
C GLN A 265 -2.03 -4.13 27.11
N ASP A 266 -0.75 -4.43 27.21
CA ASP A 266 -0.14 -5.02 28.40
C ASP A 266 1.08 -4.19 28.84
N VAL A 267 1.28 -4.07 30.15
CA VAL A 267 2.41 -3.34 30.75
C VAL A 267 3.04 -4.27 31.77
N ALA A 268 4.31 -4.58 31.58
CA ALA A 268 5.06 -5.51 32.41
C ALA A 268 6.41 -4.91 32.84
N ASP A 269 6.95 -5.42 33.95
CA ASP A 269 8.34 -5.18 34.35
C ASP A 269 9.27 -5.85 33.32
N LEU A 270 10.23 -5.09 32.79
CA LEU A 270 11.10 -5.55 31.72
C LEU A 270 12.05 -6.66 32.21
N GLN A 271 12.76 -6.45 33.31
CA GLN A 271 13.69 -7.47 33.84
C GLN A 271 12.96 -8.76 34.23
N GLU A 272 11.84 -8.68 34.95
CA GLU A 272 11.06 -9.87 35.32
C GLU A 272 10.61 -10.65 34.05
N SER A 273 10.16 -9.91 33.02
CA SER A 273 9.76 -10.50 31.75
C SER A 273 10.92 -11.19 31.03
N LEU A 274 12.12 -10.61 31.05
CA LEU A 274 13.32 -11.18 30.45
C LEU A 274 13.83 -12.43 31.18
N GLU A 275 13.66 -12.49 32.50
CA GLU A 275 13.97 -13.67 33.30
C GLU A 275 13.00 -14.81 32.99
N ARG A 276 11.70 -14.49 32.94
CA ARG A 276 10.60 -15.45 32.77
C ARG A 276 10.47 -15.99 31.35
N PHE A 277 10.68 -15.15 30.33
CA PHE A 277 10.36 -15.50 28.94
C PHE A 277 11.59 -15.42 28.02
N ALA A 278 12.13 -16.60 27.67
CA ALA A 278 13.29 -16.70 26.78
C ALA A 278 13.11 -16.01 25.40
N PRO A 279 11.92 -16.06 24.74
CA PRO A 279 11.71 -15.35 23.47
C PRO A 279 11.91 -13.83 23.59
N LEU A 280 11.56 -13.21 24.73
CA LEU A 280 11.71 -11.77 24.92
C LEU A 280 13.19 -11.34 24.99
N ARG A 281 14.09 -12.19 25.51
CA ARG A 281 15.54 -11.93 25.46
C ARG A 281 16.05 -11.81 24.04
N GLY A 282 15.54 -12.66 23.14
CA GLY A 282 15.86 -12.58 21.71
C GLY A 282 15.39 -11.26 21.10
N LEU A 283 14.16 -10.84 21.42
CA LEU A 283 13.54 -9.62 20.92
C LEU A 283 14.35 -8.38 21.32
N VAL A 284 14.59 -8.22 22.62
CA VAL A 284 15.32 -7.08 23.19
C VAL A 284 16.77 -7.06 22.68
N SER A 285 17.40 -8.23 22.54
CA SER A 285 18.76 -8.31 22.02
C SER A 285 18.88 -7.93 20.54
N HIS A 286 17.86 -8.20 19.72
CA HIS A 286 17.80 -7.77 18.33
C HIS A 286 17.50 -6.26 18.23
N TRP A 287 16.61 -5.77 19.09
CA TRP A 287 16.31 -4.35 19.21
C TRP A 287 17.57 -3.52 19.53
N HIS A 288 18.33 -3.87 20.58
CA HIS A 288 19.58 -3.17 20.92
C HIS A 288 20.62 -3.18 19.79
N ARG A 289 20.58 -4.21 18.93
CA ARG A 289 21.48 -4.34 17.77
C ARG A 289 20.91 -3.69 16.51
N ASN A 290 19.75 -3.05 16.61
CA ASN A 290 18.99 -2.49 15.49
C ASN A 290 18.88 -3.48 14.32
N LYS A 291 18.52 -4.73 14.63
CA LYS A 291 18.47 -5.83 13.67
C LYS A 291 17.05 -6.37 13.55
N VAL A 292 16.58 -6.55 12.32
CA VAL A 292 15.33 -7.28 12.03
C VAL A 292 15.43 -8.71 12.57
N TRP A 293 14.38 -9.20 13.20
CA TRP A 293 14.30 -10.55 13.73
C TRP A 293 13.20 -11.36 13.05
N GLU A 294 13.62 -12.24 12.15
CA GLU A 294 12.76 -13.18 11.43
C GLU A 294 12.91 -14.58 12.05
N ARG A 295 11.81 -15.23 12.39
CA ARG A 295 11.81 -16.60 12.93
C ARG A 295 10.48 -17.30 12.71
N GLU A 296 10.50 -18.62 12.71
CA GLU A 296 9.28 -19.43 12.86
C GLU A 296 8.74 -19.31 14.29
N ALA A 297 7.43 -19.51 14.46
CA ALA A 297 6.82 -19.57 15.78
C ALA A 297 7.12 -20.91 16.46
N ASP A 298 8.20 -20.96 17.23
CA ASP A 298 8.58 -22.16 17.97
C ASP A 298 7.60 -22.50 19.12
N GLU A 299 7.67 -23.72 19.63
CA GLU A 299 6.80 -24.19 20.72
C GLU A 299 6.87 -23.31 21.97
N ARG A 300 8.04 -22.72 22.26
CA ARG A 300 8.24 -21.86 23.44
C ARG A 300 7.48 -20.55 23.28
N PHE A 301 7.53 -19.96 22.09
CA PHE A 301 6.75 -18.79 21.76
C PHE A 301 5.26 -19.09 21.85
N LEU A 302 4.79 -20.17 21.23
CA LEU A 302 3.37 -20.54 21.25
C LEU A 302 2.85 -20.82 22.67
N GLN A 303 3.63 -21.48 23.53
CA GLN A 303 3.28 -21.69 24.94
C GLN A 303 3.19 -20.37 25.71
N MET A 304 4.13 -19.44 25.46
CA MET A 304 4.10 -18.10 26.06
C MET A 304 2.82 -17.37 25.68
N THR A 305 2.44 -17.36 24.39
CA THR A 305 1.29 -16.61 23.90
C THR A 305 -0.06 -17.22 24.32
N GLN A 306 -0.15 -18.54 24.46
CA GLN A 306 -1.36 -19.24 24.91
C GLN A 306 -1.84 -18.79 26.29
N SER A 307 -0.91 -18.57 27.22
CA SER A 307 -1.19 -18.12 28.58
C SER A 307 -1.41 -16.60 28.71
N GLY A 308 -1.10 -15.87 27.64
CA GLY A 308 -1.17 -14.42 27.58
C GLY A 308 -2.42 -13.90 26.88
N PRO A 309 -2.52 -12.57 26.72
CA PRO A 309 -3.68 -11.93 26.09
C PRO A 309 -3.86 -12.26 24.59
N LEU A 310 -2.80 -12.73 23.91
CA LEU A 310 -2.86 -13.30 22.56
C LEU A 310 -3.80 -14.52 22.51
N GLY A 311 -3.75 -15.35 23.54
CA GLY A 311 -4.60 -16.53 23.71
C GLY A 311 -4.23 -17.70 22.79
N ALA A 312 -4.95 -18.81 22.96
CA ALA A 312 -4.63 -20.07 22.27
C ALA A 312 -4.98 -20.11 20.78
N THR A 313 -5.76 -19.14 20.29
CA THR A 313 -6.14 -19.03 18.87
C THR A 313 -5.09 -18.31 18.04
N TYR A 314 -4.10 -17.67 18.67
CA TYR A 314 -2.97 -17.05 17.98
C TYR A 314 -1.88 -18.11 17.74
N HIS A 315 -1.65 -18.40 16.47
CA HIS A 315 -0.79 -19.47 15.96
C HIS A 315 -0.09 -19.06 14.65
N PRO A 316 0.72 -17.98 14.66
CA PRO A 316 1.41 -17.52 13.47
C PRO A 316 2.40 -18.57 12.97
N GLU A 317 2.66 -18.62 11.66
CA GLU A 317 3.69 -19.49 11.10
C GLU A 317 5.08 -18.83 11.22
N MET A 318 5.14 -17.53 10.96
CA MET A 318 6.36 -16.73 10.96
C MET A 318 6.16 -15.43 11.73
N LEU A 319 7.20 -15.03 12.45
CA LEU A 319 7.28 -13.79 13.20
C LEU A 319 8.35 -12.90 12.57
N ILE A 320 7.97 -11.66 12.30
CA ILE A 320 8.88 -10.63 11.78
C ILE A 320 8.80 -9.44 12.72
N ASP A 321 9.91 -9.14 13.40
CA ASP A 321 10.03 -7.98 14.26
C ASP A 321 11.04 -6.99 13.66
N VAL A 322 10.59 -5.77 13.37
CA VAL A 322 11.42 -4.69 12.82
C VAL A 322 11.71 -3.65 13.91
N PRO A 323 12.98 -3.28 14.14
CA PRO A 323 13.33 -2.31 15.16
C PRO A 323 12.93 -0.88 14.80
N PHE A 324 12.60 -0.13 15.84
CA PHE A 324 12.57 1.33 15.88
C PHE A 324 13.23 1.83 17.18
N SER A 325 13.40 3.14 17.34
CA SER A 325 14.26 3.68 18.40
C SER A 325 13.85 3.30 19.84
N GLN A 326 12.57 3.03 20.07
CA GLN A 326 12.00 2.71 21.38
C GLN A 326 11.46 1.27 21.46
N GLY A 327 11.75 0.42 20.48
CA GLY A 327 11.32 -0.98 20.55
C GLY A 327 11.15 -1.65 19.18
N MET A 328 10.18 -2.55 19.08
CA MET A 328 9.98 -3.41 17.90
C MET A 328 8.54 -3.32 17.37
N LEU A 329 8.41 -3.26 16.04
CA LEU A 329 7.15 -3.47 15.31
C LEU A 329 7.10 -4.94 14.88
N GLY A 330 6.22 -5.69 15.51
CA GLY A 330 6.06 -7.13 15.30
C GLY A 330 4.87 -7.46 14.41
N LEU A 331 5.05 -8.46 13.55
CA LEU A 331 4.01 -9.05 12.72
C LEU A 331 4.06 -10.58 12.83
N GLY A 332 2.94 -11.19 13.20
CA GLY A 332 2.74 -12.64 13.14
C GLY A 332 1.99 -13.01 11.87
N LEU A 333 2.67 -13.62 10.91
CA LEU A 333 2.09 -13.99 9.62
C LEU A 333 1.23 -15.25 9.74
N SER A 334 0.09 -15.24 9.05
CA SER A 334 -0.81 -16.40 8.96
C SER A 334 -0.24 -17.45 8.00
N SER A 335 -0.65 -18.70 8.22
CA SER A 335 -0.40 -19.76 7.25
C SER A 335 -0.99 -19.39 5.88
N GLY A 336 -0.16 -19.46 4.83
CA GLY A 336 -0.59 -19.16 3.46
C GLY A 336 -0.43 -17.70 3.01
N ASN A 337 0.23 -16.85 3.81
CA ASN A 337 0.66 -15.54 3.32
C ASN A 337 1.52 -15.70 2.05
N ALA A 338 1.06 -15.10 0.95
CA ALA A 338 1.74 -15.17 -0.33
C ALA A 338 2.76 -14.03 -0.53
N MET A 339 2.88 -13.06 0.36
CA MET A 339 3.84 -11.98 0.14
C MET A 339 5.27 -12.37 0.55
N ARG A 340 6.29 -12.00 -0.26
CA ARG A 340 7.70 -12.26 0.08
C ARG A 340 8.11 -11.55 1.36
N THR A 341 8.85 -12.25 2.21
CA THR A 341 9.40 -11.74 3.48
C THR A 341 10.20 -10.45 3.29
N GLU A 342 11.06 -10.36 2.27
CA GLU A 342 11.85 -9.14 1.98
C GLU A 342 10.97 -7.90 1.76
N HIS A 343 9.84 -8.04 1.06
CA HIS A 343 8.90 -6.94 0.84
C HIS A 343 8.16 -6.58 2.13
N ILE A 344 7.76 -7.58 2.92
CA ILE A 344 7.13 -7.37 4.21
C ILE A 344 8.07 -6.60 5.14
N VAL A 345 9.33 -7.03 5.24
CA VAL A 345 10.37 -6.35 6.02
C VAL A 345 10.58 -4.91 5.52
N SER A 346 10.64 -4.69 4.21
CA SER A 346 10.76 -3.33 3.65
C SER A 346 9.60 -2.43 4.07
N MET A 347 8.36 -2.91 3.96
CA MET A 347 7.18 -2.13 4.35
C MET A 347 7.12 -1.88 5.85
N LEU A 348 7.41 -2.89 6.68
CA LEU A 348 7.45 -2.73 8.12
C LEU A 348 8.56 -1.74 8.55
N ASN A 349 9.70 -1.70 7.85
CA ASN A 349 10.73 -0.67 8.06
C ASN A 349 10.24 0.74 7.72
N GLU A 350 9.50 0.92 6.62
CA GLU A 350 8.91 2.22 6.29
C GLU A 350 7.86 2.64 7.33
N LEU A 351 7.02 1.71 7.77
CA LEU A 351 5.98 1.94 8.78
C LEU A 351 6.54 2.13 10.19
N SER A 352 7.73 1.59 10.51
CA SER A 352 8.36 1.78 11.82
C SER A 352 8.88 3.21 12.03
N GLN A 353 9.19 3.94 10.95
CA GLN A 353 9.68 5.32 11.03
C GLN A 353 8.68 6.28 11.68
N PRO A 354 7.42 6.43 11.20
CA PRO A 354 6.45 7.28 11.87
C PRO A 354 6.16 6.78 13.29
N ILE A 355 6.17 5.47 13.55
CA ILE A 355 5.95 4.90 14.89
C ILE A 355 7.02 5.37 15.87
N SER A 356 8.30 5.33 15.47
CA SER A 356 9.40 5.84 16.30
C SER A 356 9.21 7.30 16.67
N PHE A 357 8.80 8.13 15.69
CA PHE A 357 8.55 9.54 15.92
C PHE A 357 7.38 9.76 16.90
N ILE A 358 6.29 9.02 16.72
CA ILE A 358 5.09 9.11 17.57
C ILE A 358 5.43 8.77 19.02
N ILE A 359 6.12 7.65 19.25
CA ILE A 359 6.47 7.20 20.60
C ILE A 359 7.44 8.18 21.26
N LYS A 360 8.46 8.63 20.53
CA LYS A 360 9.40 9.65 21.03
C LYS A 360 8.66 10.90 21.51
N ARG A 361 7.75 11.42 20.69
CA ARG A 361 6.93 12.60 21.02
C ARG A 361 6.08 12.37 22.28
N LEU A 362 5.49 11.18 22.42
CA LEU A 362 4.67 10.84 23.59
C LEU A 362 5.51 10.79 24.88
N PHE A 363 6.72 10.24 24.81
CA PHE A 363 7.66 10.25 25.94
C PHE A 363 8.08 11.66 26.34
N GLU A 364 8.41 12.51 25.36
CA GLU A 364 8.73 13.93 25.61
C GLU A 364 7.55 14.69 26.25
N ILE A 365 6.33 14.48 25.76
CA ILE A 365 5.12 15.08 26.35
C ILE A 365 4.92 14.62 27.80
N GLN A 366 5.13 13.33 28.06
CA GLN A 366 4.98 12.75 29.39
C GLN A 366 6.01 13.33 30.36
N LEU A 367 7.28 13.42 29.95
CA LEU A 367 8.35 14.01 30.75
C LEU A 367 8.05 15.48 31.11
N LEU A 368 7.65 16.28 30.13
CA LEU A 368 7.28 17.69 30.37
C LEU A 368 6.09 17.83 31.33
N ARG A 369 5.12 16.91 31.29
CA ARG A 369 3.99 16.89 32.24
C ARG A 369 4.47 16.59 33.66
N GLU A 370 5.35 15.61 33.83
CA GLU A 370 5.95 15.25 35.12
C GLU A 370 6.77 16.41 35.71
N GLU A 371 7.57 17.10 34.89
CA GLU A 371 8.34 18.30 35.30
C GLU A 371 7.45 19.48 35.70
N LEU A 372 6.39 19.75 34.93
CA LEU A 372 5.43 20.81 35.22
C LEU A 372 4.70 20.54 36.54
N GLU A 373 4.30 19.30 36.79
CA GLU A 373 3.63 18.90 38.02
C GLU A 373 4.56 19.02 39.24
N SER A 374 5.81 18.58 39.10
CA SER A 374 6.85 18.76 40.12
C SER A 374 7.06 20.25 40.46
N THR A 375 7.22 21.09 39.43
CA THR A 375 7.40 22.55 39.60
C THR A 375 6.19 23.20 40.27
N ARG A 376 4.97 22.81 39.86
CA ARG A 376 3.73 23.29 40.47
C ARG A 376 3.65 22.94 41.96
N ASN A 377 4.00 21.70 42.31
CA ASN A 377 4.00 21.24 43.71
C ASN A 377 5.02 22.02 44.56
N GLN A 378 6.22 22.29 44.02
CA GLN A 378 7.22 23.10 44.72
C GLN A 378 6.74 24.55 44.97
N LEU A 379 6.06 25.16 43.99
CA LEU A 379 5.50 26.51 44.15
C LEU A 379 4.37 26.55 45.18
N LEU A 380 3.51 25.54 45.24
CA LEU A 380 2.44 25.45 46.22
C LEU A 380 2.96 25.29 47.65
N VAL A 381 4.06 24.56 47.84
CA VAL A 381 4.74 24.47 49.15
C VAL A 381 5.30 25.83 49.56
N LYS A 382 6.00 26.53 48.65
CA LYS A 382 6.55 27.87 48.91
C LYS A 382 5.51 28.98 49.15
N GLN A 383 4.25 28.78 48.78
CA GLN A 383 3.15 29.72 49.07
C GLN A 383 2.45 29.43 50.41
N ARG A 384 2.70 28.25 51.00
CA ARG A 384 2.16 27.86 52.31
C ARG A 384 3.11 28.17 53.47
N ASP A 385 4.40 28.26 53.17
CA ASP A 385 5.45 28.80 54.05
C ASP A 385 5.53 30.33 53.91
#